data_AF-A0A4Q6GTK1-F1
#
_entry.id   AF-A0A4Q6GTK1-F1
#
_cell.length_a   1.000
_cell.length_b   1.000
_cell.length_c   1.000
_cell.angle_alpha   90.00
_cell.angle_beta   90.00
_cell.angle_gamma   90.00
#
_symmetry.space_group_name_H-M   'P 1'
#
loop_
_entity.id
_entity.type
_entity.pdbx_description
1 polymer ?
#
loop_
_entity_poly.entity_id
_entity_poly.type
_entity_poly.pdbx_seq_one_letter_code
_entity_poly.pdbx_strand_id
1 'polypeptide(L)' 'MNYARADMAYLTDAIVAMRYAEVDGHVKRFMSVVKVRGTSHSHDLREYRITDDGIEVDTIPAQVNGVLYGRADGMSAEE' A
#
# COMPACT_ATOMS: atom_id res chain seq x y z
N MET A 1 1.83 -7.17 -11.30
CA MET A 1 1.80 -7.31 -9.82
C MET A 1 1.97 -8.79 -9.46
N ASN A 2 3.02 -9.14 -8.71
CA ASN A 2 3.23 -10.51 -8.21
C ASN A 2 2.98 -10.52 -6.69
N TYR A 3 1.81 -11.00 -6.25
CA TYR A 3 1.39 -11.03 -4.85
C TYR A 3 1.72 -12.35 -4.15
N ALA A 4 2.85 -12.97 -4.53
CA ALA A 4 3.14 -14.40 -4.35
C ALA A 4 2.40 -15.27 -5.37
N ARG A 5 3.02 -16.41 -5.71
CA ARG A 5 2.56 -17.43 -6.67
C ARG A 5 1.04 -17.43 -6.82
N ALA A 6 0.54 -17.18 -8.04
CA ALA A 6 -0.88 -16.87 -8.32
C ALA A 6 -1.85 -17.81 -7.57
N ASP A 7 -1.49 -19.08 -7.45
CA ASP A 7 -2.21 -20.13 -6.70
C ASP A 7 -2.58 -19.72 -5.26
N MET A 8 -1.67 -19.07 -4.53
CA MET A 8 -1.94 -18.65 -3.14
C MET A 8 -2.90 -17.47 -3.05
N ALA A 9 -2.93 -16.61 -4.08
CA ALA A 9 -3.88 -15.51 -4.13
C ALA A 9 -5.32 -16.01 -4.34
N TYR A 10 -5.53 -17.23 -4.86
CA TYR A 10 -6.87 -17.83 -4.93
C TYR A 10 -7.30 -18.46 -3.61
N LEU A 11 -6.38 -19.08 -2.87
CA LEU A 11 -6.71 -19.79 -1.64
C LEU A 11 -6.87 -18.87 -0.42
N THR A 12 -6.21 -17.71 -0.42
CA THR A 12 -6.26 -16.75 0.70
C THR A 12 -7.59 -16.00 0.78
N ASP A 13 -8.05 -15.65 1.97
CA ASP A 13 -9.24 -14.80 2.12
C ASP A 13 -8.91 -13.31 2.19
N ALA A 14 -7.73 -12.96 2.68
CA ALA A 14 -7.23 -11.60 2.74
C ALA A 14 -5.82 -11.48 2.15
N ILE A 15 -5.57 -10.38 1.45
CA ILE A 15 -4.25 -10.00 0.94
C ILE A 15 -4.00 -8.55 1.29
N VAL A 16 -2.97 -8.32 2.10
CA VAL A 16 -2.44 -6.98 2.40
C VAL A 16 -1.08 -6.87 1.73
N ALA A 17 -0.91 -5.86 0.88
CA ALA A 17 0.34 -5.59 0.19
C ALA A 17 1.09 -4.48 0.91
N MET A 18 2.35 -4.76 1.25
CA MET A 18 3.27 -3.78 1.83
C MET A 18 4.39 -3.50 0.83
N ARG A 19 4.65 -2.23 0.53
CA ARG A 19 5.62 -1.79 -0.48
C ARG A 19 6.49 -0.67 0.06
N TYR A 20 7.70 -0.60 -0.48
CA TYR A 20 8.59 0.54 -0.31
C TYR A 20 8.55 1.35 -1.60
N ALA A 21 8.56 2.68 -1.47
CA ALA A 21 8.63 3.60 -2.58
C ALA A 21 9.44 4.83 -2.18
N GLU A 22 10.19 5.38 -3.13
CA GLU A 22 10.88 6.64 -2.96
C GLU A 22 9.92 7.79 -3.32
N VAL A 23 9.70 8.72 -2.39
CA VAL A 23 8.87 9.90 -2.58
C VAL A 23 9.65 11.08 -2.04
N ASP A 24 9.85 12.11 -2.86
CA ASP A 24 10.61 13.31 -2.50
C ASP A 24 12.00 12.99 -1.91
N GLY A 25 12.69 11.98 -2.45
CA GLY A 25 14.01 11.53 -1.99
C GLY A 25 13.99 10.73 -0.67
N HIS A 26 12.81 10.37 -0.17
CA HIS A 26 12.64 9.61 1.07
C HIS A 26 12.06 8.23 0.77
N VAL A 27 12.67 7.18 1.33
CA VAL A 27 12.12 5.82 1.25
C VAL A 27 10.98 5.69 2.26
N LYS A 28 9.76 5.69 1.72
CA LYS A 28 8.52 5.55 2.48
C LYS A 28 7.95 4.15 2.36
N ARG A 29 7.10 3.79 3.32
CA ARG A 29 6.43 2.49 3.41
C ARG A 29 4.93 2.68 3.20
N PHE A 30 4.37 1.86 2.31
CA PHE A 30 2.96 1.93 1.95
C PHE A 30 2.28 0.58 2.11
N MET A 31 1.02 0.62 2.54
CA MET A 31 0.13 -0.52 2.71
C MET A 31 -1.11 -0.33 1.84
N SER A 32 -1.56 -1.40 1.21
CA SER A 32 -2.89 -1.47 0.61
C SER A 32 -3.56 -2.81 0.89
N VAL A 33 -4.89 -2.77 1.01
CA VAL A 33 -5.69 -3.98 1.09
C VAL A 33 -6.08 -4.37 -0.33
N VAL A 34 -5.50 -5.45 -0.83
CA VAL A 34 -5.71 -5.92 -2.21
C VAL A 34 -6.99 -6.73 -2.33
N LYS A 35 -7.31 -7.48 -1.27
CA LYS A 35 -8.48 -8.36 -1.23
C LYS A 35 -8.86 -8.63 0.21
N VAL A 36 -10.16 -8.61 0.50
CA VAL A 36 -10.78 -9.29 1.64
C VAL A 36 -12.08 -9.91 1.15
N ARG A 37 -12.30 -11.19 1.39
CA ARG A 37 -13.57 -11.85 1.06
C ARG A 37 -14.62 -11.62 2.14
N GLY A 38 -15.88 -11.46 1.71
CA GLY A 38 -17.03 -11.39 2.63
C GLY A 38 -17.25 -10.04 3.31
N THR A 39 -16.40 -9.04 3.06
CA THR A 39 -16.58 -7.67 3.56
C THR A 39 -16.00 -6.65 2.57
N SER A 40 -16.49 -5.41 2.63
CA SER A 40 -15.78 -4.28 2.02
C SER A 40 -14.45 -4.04 2.73
N HIS A 41 -13.51 -3.45 2.01
CA HIS A 41 -12.24 -2.99 2.54
C HIS A 41 -11.84 -1.64 1.91
N SER A 42 -10.89 -0.95 2.53
CA SER A 42 -10.36 0.29 1.96
C SER A 42 -9.66 0.01 0.63
N HIS A 43 -9.86 0.92 -0.33
CA HIS A 43 -9.15 0.97 -1.60
C HIS A 43 -7.99 1.98 -1.57
N ASP A 44 -7.75 2.61 -0.42
CA ASP A 44 -6.72 3.62 -0.26
C ASP A 44 -5.34 2.96 -0.20
N LEU A 45 -4.35 3.64 -0.76
CA LEU A 45 -2.96 3.44 -0.40
C LEU A 45 -2.69 4.25 0.87
N ARG A 46 -2.16 3.61 1.91
CA ARG A 46 -1.83 4.28 3.18
C ARG A 46 -0.33 4.25 3.43
N GLU A 47 0.25 5.39 3.81
CA GLU A 47 1.58 5.41 4.40
C GLU A 47 1.52 4.79 5.79
N TYR A 48 2.57 4.06 6.19
CA TYR A 48 2.69 3.54 7.55
C TYR A 48 4.11 3.68 8.07
N ARG A 49 4.23 3.81 9.39
CA ARG A 49 5.51 3.84 10.12
C ARG A 49 5.57 2.67 11.09
N ILE A 50 6.79 2.18 11.32
CA ILE A 50 7.08 1.20 12.35
C ILE A 50 7.76 1.96 13.48
N THR A 51 7.12 2.01 14.64
CA THR A 51 7.58 2.68 15.85
C THR A 51 7.83 1.63 16.94
N ASP A 52 8.34 2.06 18.09
CA ASP A 52 8.55 1.17 19.24
C ASP A 52 7.22 0.61 19.79
N ASP A 53 6.10 1.29 19.48
CA ASP A 53 4.73 0.88 19.85
C ASP A 53 4.05 0.01 18.79
N GLY A 54 4.70 -0.23 17.64
CA GLY A 54 4.20 -1.11 16.57
C GLY A 54 4.00 -0.42 15.23
N ILE A 55 2.94 -0.81 14.50
CA ILE A 55 2.64 -0.25 13.17
C ILE A 55 1.61 0.86 13.32
N GLU A 56 2.01 2.08 12.93
CA GLU A 56 1.13 3.24 12.82
C GLU A 56 0.75 3.45 11.35
N VAL A 57 -0.54 3.40 11.04
CA VAL A 57 -1.06 3.61 9.68
C VAL A 57 -1.71 4.98 9.61
N ASP A 58 -1.30 5.79 8.63
CA ASP A 58 -1.84 7.13 8.47
C ASP A 58 -3.33 7.09 8.06
N THR A 59 -4.10 8.03 8.59
CA THR A 59 -5.55 8.10 8.35
C THR A 59 -5.89 8.70 6.97
N ILE A 60 -4.93 9.44 6.39
CA ILE A 60 -5.08 10.13 5.11
C ILE A 60 -4.54 9.21 4.00
N PRO A 61 -5.29 9.02 2.89
CA PRO A 61 -4.78 8.34 1.72
C PRO A 61 -3.52 9.01 1.17
N ALA A 62 -2.53 8.20 0.80
CA ALA A 62 -1.29 8.69 0.23
C ALA A 62 -1.53 9.30 -1.17
N GLN A 63 -1.01 10.50 -1.39
CA GLN A 63 -1.11 11.22 -2.66
C GLN A 63 0.03 10.86 -3.62
N VAL A 64 0.19 9.57 -3.87
CA VAL A 64 1.26 9.03 -4.72
C VAL A 64 0.72 7.93 -5.63
N ASN A 65 1.18 7.93 -6.87
CA ASN A 65 0.79 6.96 -7.87
C ASN A 65 1.92 5.99 -8.18
N GLY A 66 1.56 4.86 -8.80
CA GLY A 66 2.54 3.90 -9.30
C GLY A 66 3.08 2.92 -8.26
N VAL A 67 2.90 3.18 -6.96
CA VAL A 67 3.60 2.43 -5.87
C VAL A 67 3.39 0.92 -5.97
N LEU A 68 2.20 0.49 -6.39
CA LEU A 68 1.88 -0.93 -6.54
C LEU A 68 2.53 -1.58 -7.78
N TYR A 69 3.00 -0.78 -8.73
CA TYR A 69 3.72 -1.18 -9.94
C TYR A 69 5.25 -1.05 -9.80
N GLY A 70 5.75 -0.62 -8.64
CA GLY A 70 7.19 -0.49 -8.39
C GLY A 70 7.81 0.83 -8.88
N ARG A 71 6.98 1.82 -9.18
CA ARG A 71 7.38 3.21 -9.44
C ARG A 71 6.67 4.11 -8.44
N ALA A 72 7.19 5.29 -8.11
CA ALA A 72 6.43 6.25 -7.32
C ALA A 72 6.50 7.60 -8.00
N ASP A 73 5.34 8.11 -8.36
CA ASP A 73 5.17 9.44 -8.92
C ASP A 73 4.35 10.24 -7.91
N GLY A 74 4.96 11.28 -7.34
CA GLY A 74 4.23 12.23 -6.50
C GLY A 74 3.12 12.87 -7.33
N MET A 75 1.92 13.00 -6.76
CA MET A 75 0.92 13.86 -7.35
C MET A 75 1.39 15.29 -7.12
N SER A 76 1.91 15.94 -8.17
CA SER A 76 2.01 17.39 -8.18
C SER A 76 0.61 17.92 -7.93
N ALA A 77 0.43 18.64 -6.82
CA ALA A 77 -0.79 19.41 -6.61
C ALA A 77 -0.92 20.34 -7.82
N GLU A 78 -1.84 20.03 -8.74
CA GLU A 78 -2.33 21.03 -9.68
C GLU A 78 -2.99 22.11 -8.82
N GLU A 79 -2.50 23.34 -8.97
CA GLU A 79 -3.06 24.58 -8.42
C GLU A 79 -4.53 24.80 -8.83
#